data_AF-A0A8H6WSQ5-F1
#
_entry.id   AF-A0A8H6WSQ5-F1
#
_cell.length_a   1.000
_cell.length_b   1.000
_cell.length_c   1.000
_cell.angle_alpha   90.00
_cell.angle_beta   90.00
_cell.angle_gamma   90.00
#
_symmetry.space_group_name_H-M   'P 1'
#
loop_
_entity.id
_entity.type
_entity.pdbx_description
1 polymer ?
#
loop_
_entity_poly.entity_id
_entity_poly.type
_entity_poly.pdbx_seq_one_letter_code
_entity_poly.pdbx_strand_id
1 'polypeptide(L)'
;MLVYEALPRFFAQDDSLADPALIGAVPARFGLLDSSPARWFTLTTKLRELNASAGAGVAYKLIFFGRHGQGYHNMAEDKYGTEAWNESWGMLYGDGELTWGQADPELSDIGKTQAADANKMWKAERAAGMPLPERWYCSPMTRAMQTNVITFDGVSDMRVVVLENCREEYGWHTCNKRNTRTYIRTAFPQFEIEDGFTEDDELWEAESQENQGPCRGPCAHCFG
;
A
#
# COMPACT_ATOMS: atom_id res chain seq x y z
N MET A 1 17.33 8.94 17.39
CA MET A 1 16.05 9.17 16.68
C MET A 1 16.35 9.01 15.20
N LEU A 2 15.60 8.17 14.49
CA LEU A 2 15.73 8.03 13.04
C LEU A 2 14.95 9.19 12.39
N VAL A 3 15.55 9.79 11.38
CA VAL A 3 14.93 10.87 10.59
C VAL A 3 14.78 10.34 9.17
N TYR A 4 13.58 10.46 8.62
CA TYR A 4 13.26 10.09 7.25
C TYR A 4 12.91 11.34 6.46
N GLU A 5 13.46 11.48 5.27
CA GLU A 5 13.23 12.60 4.38
C GLU A 5 13.20 12.10 2.94
N ALA A 6 12.26 12.61 2.14
CA ALA A 6 12.23 12.38 0.71
C ALA A 6 13.27 13.30 0.04
N LEU A 7 14.12 12.72 -0.82
CA LEU A 7 15.08 13.50 -1.59
C LEU A 7 14.37 14.03 -2.86
N PRO A 8 14.21 15.36 -3.02
CA PRO A 8 13.36 15.90 -4.07
C PRO A 8 14.01 15.86 -5.46
N ARG A 9 13.20 16.08 -6.50
CA ARG A 9 13.51 16.19 -7.92
C ARG A 9 13.81 14.88 -8.65
N PHE A 10 13.40 13.74 -8.10
CA PHE A 10 13.43 12.46 -8.80
C PHE A 10 12.05 12.05 -9.30
N PHE A 11 11.01 12.29 -8.50
CA PHE A 11 9.65 11.83 -8.76
C PHE A 11 8.68 13.02 -8.73
N ALA A 12 7.66 13.03 -9.59
CA ALA A 12 6.65 14.09 -9.60
C ALA A 12 5.97 14.30 -8.23
N GLN A 13 5.91 13.25 -7.42
CA GLN A 13 5.34 13.23 -6.07
C GLN A 13 6.20 13.93 -5.02
N ASP A 14 7.48 14.22 -5.30
CA ASP A 14 8.40 14.84 -4.35
C ASP A 14 8.40 16.39 -4.40
N ASP A 15 7.60 16.98 -5.30
CA ASP A 15 7.39 18.42 -5.37
C ASP A 15 6.42 18.88 -4.27
N SER A 16 6.76 19.96 -3.56
CA SER A 16 5.89 20.59 -2.57
C SER A 16 4.54 21.08 -3.13
N LEU A 17 4.44 21.24 -4.45
CA LEU A 17 3.25 21.64 -5.19
C LEU A 17 2.62 20.47 -5.97
N ALA A 18 3.04 19.22 -5.69
CA ALA A 18 2.49 18.05 -6.33
C ALA A 18 0.96 17.98 -6.10
N ASP A 19 0.22 17.80 -7.19
CA ASP A 19 -1.22 17.56 -7.16
C ASP A 19 -1.48 16.08 -7.46
N PRO A 20 -1.88 15.26 -6.46
CA PRO A 20 -2.14 13.85 -6.64
C PRO A 20 -3.20 13.56 -7.72
N ALA A 21 -4.19 14.43 -7.90
CA ALA A 21 -5.24 14.24 -8.90
C ALA A 21 -4.70 14.42 -10.32
N LEU A 22 -3.75 15.34 -10.52
CA LEU A 22 -3.08 15.54 -11.81
C LEU A 22 -2.03 14.47 -12.11
N ILE A 23 -1.32 13.99 -11.08
CA ILE A 23 -0.34 12.90 -11.23
C ILE A 23 -1.04 11.58 -11.55
N GLY A 24 -2.20 11.35 -10.91
CA GLY A 24 -2.98 10.13 -11.06
C GLY A 24 -2.42 8.93 -10.28
N ALA A 25 -3.18 7.84 -10.26
CA ALA A 25 -2.86 6.66 -9.44
C ALA A 25 -1.66 5.85 -9.94
N VAL A 26 -1.46 5.76 -11.26
CA VAL A 26 -0.36 5.02 -11.89
C VAL A 26 0.28 5.91 -12.98
N PRO A 27 1.04 6.95 -12.59
CA PRO A 27 1.70 7.83 -13.55
C PRO A 27 2.75 7.07 -14.36
N ALA A 28 3.05 7.59 -15.56
CA ALA A 28 4.11 7.05 -16.40
C ALA A 28 5.42 6.94 -15.61
N ARG A 29 6.12 5.80 -15.74
CA ARG A 29 7.39 5.51 -15.03
C ARG A 29 7.28 5.62 -13.51
N PHE A 30 6.09 5.41 -12.94
CA PHE A 30 5.80 5.63 -11.51
C PHE A 30 6.08 7.05 -11.03
N GLY A 31 6.05 8.03 -11.94
CA GLY A 31 6.30 9.44 -11.63
C GLY A 31 7.77 9.84 -11.75
N LEU A 32 8.68 8.94 -12.13
CA LEU A 32 10.08 9.28 -12.39
C LEU A 32 10.16 10.36 -13.50
N LEU A 33 10.80 11.49 -13.14
CA LEU A 33 10.90 12.68 -14.00
C LEU A 33 11.81 12.43 -15.22
N ASP A 34 12.87 11.63 -15.06
CA ASP A 34 13.74 11.23 -16.16
C ASP A 34 12.98 10.35 -17.17
N SER A 35 12.76 10.89 -18.37
CA SER A 35 12.06 10.24 -19.48
C SER A 35 13.02 9.56 -20.46
N SER A 36 14.33 9.58 -20.21
CA SER A 36 15.32 8.97 -21.09
C SER A 36 15.19 7.45 -21.13
N PRO A 37 15.72 6.78 -22.18
CA PRO A 37 15.80 5.33 -22.21
C PRO A 37 16.64 4.72 -21.08
N ALA A 38 17.59 5.49 -20.51
CA ALA A 38 18.48 5.04 -19.45
C ALA A 38 18.00 5.39 -18.02
N ARG A 39 16.80 5.97 -17.87
CA ARG A 39 16.25 6.53 -16.62
C ARG A 39 16.49 5.70 -15.35
N TRP A 40 16.23 4.39 -15.40
CA TRP A 40 16.40 3.53 -14.24
C TRP A 40 17.87 3.22 -13.94
N PHE A 41 18.70 3.12 -14.99
CA PHE A 41 20.15 3.02 -14.82
C PHE A 41 20.72 4.30 -14.22
N THR A 42 20.28 5.48 -14.68
CA THR A 42 20.65 6.78 -14.13
C THR A 42 20.27 6.87 -12.65
N LEU A 43 19.02 6.57 -12.31
CA LEU A 43 18.52 6.61 -10.93
C LEU A 43 19.29 5.66 -10.01
N THR A 44 19.47 4.41 -10.42
CA THR A 44 20.15 3.40 -9.59
C THR A 44 21.65 3.69 -9.45
N THR A 45 22.29 4.24 -10.48
CA THR A 45 23.68 4.72 -10.38
C THR A 45 23.78 5.85 -9.37
N LYS A 46 22.87 6.84 -9.45
CA LYS A 46 22.82 7.94 -8.48
C LYS A 46 22.58 7.46 -7.05
N LEU A 47 21.69 6.49 -6.85
CA LEU A 47 21.44 5.87 -5.54
C LEU A 47 22.69 5.20 -4.96
N ARG A 48 23.49 4.51 -5.79
CA ARG A 48 24.76 3.90 -5.36
C ARG A 48 25.79 4.95 -4.99
N GLU A 49 25.92 6.00 -5.79
CA GLU A 49 26.83 7.13 -5.50
C GLU A 49 26.48 7.79 -4.17
N LEU A 50 25.19 8.07 -3.92
CA LEU A 50 24.71 8.67 -2.68
C LEU A 50 25.06 7.82 -1.45
N ASN A 51 24.90 6.49 -1.55
CA ASN A 51 25.28 5.60 -0.46
C ASN A 51 26.79 5.45 -0.31
N ALA A 52 27.57 5.51 -1.39
CA ALA A 52 29.03 5.44 -1.34
C ALA A 52 29.67 6.67 -0.68
N SER A 53 29.02 7.84 -0.77
CA SER A 53 29.45 9.09 -0.14
C SER A 53 28.70 9.44 1.16
N ALA A 54 27.79 8.56 1.62
CA ALA A 54 26.99 8.81 2.81
C ALA A 54 27.84 8.88 4.07
N GLY A 55 27.55 9.87 4.93
CA GLY A 55 28.15 9.95 6.26
C GLY A 55 27.72 8.78 7.15
N ALA A 56 28.44 8.58 8.26
CA ALA A 56 28.10 7.53 9.22
C ALA A 56 26.64 7.69 9.72
N GLY A 57 25.85 6.61 9.61
CA GLY A 57 24.45 6.59 10.01
C GLY A 57 23.46 7.12 8.97
N VAL A 58 23.91 7.50 7.77
CA VAL A 58 23.05 7.93 6.65
C VAL A 58 22.93 6.81 5.63
N ALA A 59 21.72 6.57 5.12
CA ALA A 59 21.48 5.65 4.01
C ALA A 59 20.40 6.21 3.09
N TYR A 60 20.56 6.00 1.79
CA TYR A 60 19.59 6.38 0.78
C TYR A 60 18.92 5.13 0.24
N LYS A 61 17.58 5.15 0.14
CA LYS A 61 16.77 4.00 -0.27
C LYS A 61 15.78 4.44 -1.34
N LEU A 62 15.54 3.57 -2.32
CA LEU A 62 14.41 3.68 -3.23
C LEU A 62 13.28 2.82 -2.66
N ILE A 63 12.14 3.44 -2.36
CA ILE A 63 10.98 2.78 -1.76
C ILE A 63 9.79 2.97 -2.69
N PHE A 64 9.02 1.91 -2.89
CA PHE A 64 7.76 1.94 -3.62
C PHE A 64 6.61 1.74 -2.65
N PHE A 65 5.69 2.68 -2.62
CA PHE A 65 4.44 2.57 -1.89
C PHE A 65 3.31 2.33 -2.87
N GLY A 66 2.41 1.40 -2.53
CA GLY A 66 1.21 1.12 -3.30
C GLY A 66 0.01 1.03 -2.36
N ARG A 67 -1.00 1.86 -2.60
CA ARG A 67 -2.31 1.72 -1.97
C ARG A 67 -3.05 0.54 -2.62
N HIS A 68 -3.86 -0.18 -1.85
CA HIS A 68 -4.72 -1.20 -2.40
C HIS A 68 -5.68 -0.62 -3.45
N GLY A 69 -6.13 -1.45 -4.41
CA GLY A 69 -7.22 -1.08 -5.30
C GLY A 69 -8.54 -0.89 -4.55
N GLN A 70 -9.55 -0.36 -5.23
CA GLN A 70 -10.89 -0.16 -4.66
C GLN A 70 -11.43 -1.46 -4.05
N GLY A 71 -11.77 -1.44 -2.77
CA GLY A 71 -12.50 -2.49 -2.09
C GLY A 71 -14.01 -2.20 -2.05
N TYR A 72 -14.81 -3.19 -1.68
CA TYR A 72 -16.25 -3.01 -1.53
C TYR A 72 -16.63 -1.94 -0.48
N HIS A 73 -15.80 -1.71 0.54
CA HIS A 73 -16.00 -0.59 1.49
C HIS A 73 -15.83 0.78 0.82
N ASN A 74 -14.89 0.95 -0.12
CA ASN A 74 -14.75 2.21 -0.85
C ASN A 74 -15.97 2.47 -1.73
N MET A 75 -16.52 1.44 -2.37
CA MET A 75 -17.77 1.57 -3.13
C MET A 75 -18.94 2.02 -2.24
N ALA A 76 -19.00 1.50 -1.01
CA ALA A 76 -20.02 1.89 -0.06
C ALA A 76 -19.84 3.34 0.41
N GLU A 77 -18.62 3.74 0.74
CA GLU A 77 -18.29 5.12 1.06
C GLU A 77 -18.64 6.07 -0.10
N ASP A 78 -18.31 5.71 -1.34
CA ASP A 78 -18.69 6.48 -2.54
C ASP A 78 -20.22 6.59 -2.70
N LYS A 79 -20.98 5.54 -2.35
CA LYS A 79 -22.45 5.51 -2.43
C LYS A 79 -23.10 6.40 -1.38
N TYR A 80 -22.59 6.41 -0.16
CA TYR A 80 -23.22 7.05 1.00
C TYR A 80 -22.63 8.41 1.38
N GLY A 81 -21.41 8.69 0.92
CA GLY A 81 -20.61 9.84 1.33
C GLY A 81 -19.88 9.59 2.65
N THR A 82 -18.70 10.20 2.78
CA THR A 82 -17.80 10.04 3.93
C THR A 82 -18.44 10.38 5.28
N GLU A 83 -19.31 11.40 5.34
CA GLU A 83 -20.00 11.78 6.58
C GLU A 83 -20.93 10.66 7.08
N ALA A 84 -21.86 10.21 6.25
CA ALA A 84 -22.77 9.12 6.61
C ALA A 84 -22.04 7.78 6.82
N TRP A 85 -20.93 7.56 6.08
CA TRP A 85 -20.05 6.42 6.29
C TRP A 85 -19.46 6.42 7.69
N ASN A 86 -18.78 7.50 8.08
CA ASN A 86 -18.17 7.62 9.40
C ASN A 86 -19.21 7.58 10.52
N GLU A 87 -20.38 8.20 10.34
CA GLU A 87 -21.40 8.26 11.39
C GLU A 87 -22.19 6.95 11.58
N SER A 88 -22.27 6.09 10.55
CA SER A 88 -23.16 4.93 10.60
C SER A 88 -22.71 3.75 9.74
N TRP A 89 -22.59 3.92 8.42
CA TRP A 89 -22.44 2.79 7.51
C TRP A 89 -21.12 2.03 7.71
N GLY A 90 -20.03 2.72 8.07
CA GLY A 90 -18.75 2.11 8.35
C GLY A 90 -18.76 1.15 9.55
N MET A 91 -19.74 1.28 10.45
CA MET A 91 -19.93 0.39 11.60
C MET A 91 -20.80 -0.85 11.28
N LEU A 92 -21.36 -0.91 10.08
CA LEU A 92 -22.20 -2.01 9.60
C LEU A 92 -21.40 -2.94 8.68
N TYR A 93 -22.02 -4.04 8.25
CA TYR A 93 -21.39 -5.03 7.34
C TYR A 93 -21.94 -4.97 5.91
N GLY A 94 -22.99 -4.18 5.70
CA GLY A 94 -23.68 -4.05 4.42
C GLY A 94 -25.02 -3.33 4.56
N ASP A 95 -25.67 -3.11 3.43
CA ASP A 95 -26.97 -2.43 3.31
C ASP A 95 -28.11 -3.35 2.83
N GLY A 96 -27.83 -4.64 2.63
CA GLY A 96 -28.75 -5.64 2.06
C GLY A 96 -28.63 -5.82 0.54
N GLU A 97 -27.93 -4.94 -0.17
CA GLU A 97 -27.61 -5.03 -1.60
C GLU A 97 -26.11 -5.27 -1.83
N LEU A 98 -25.28 -4.51 -1.12
CA LEU A 98 -23.83 -4.56 -1.06
C LEU A 98 -23.42 -5.06 0.34
N THR A 99 -22.52 -6.03 0.38
CA THR A 99 -21.83 -6.43 1.61
C THR A 99 -20.38 -5.96 1.48
N TRP A 100 -19.92 -5.08 2.36
CA TRP A 100 -18.51 -4.71 2.46
C TRP A 100 -17.75 -5.60 3.48
N GLY A 101 -18.22 -6.85 3.61
CA GLY A 101 -17.66 -7.93 4.41
C GLY A 101 -18.21 -8.00 5.84
N GLN A 102 -18.22 -9.20 6.45
CA GLN A 102 -18.35 -9.36 7.91
C GLN A 102 -17.09 -8.87 8.67
N ALA A 103 -15.98 -8.63 7.95
CA ALA A 103 -14.72 -7.97 8.32
C ALA A 103 -13.81 -7.99 7.06
N ASP A 104 -12.86 -7.07 6.91
CA ASP A 104 -11.80 -7.08 5.86
C ASP A 104 -12.27 -7.34 4.40
N PRO A 105 -12.88 -6.34 3.72
CA PRO A 105 -13.42 -6.49 2.38
C PRO A 105 -12.37 -6.87 1.33
N GLU A 106 -12.81 -7.68 0.36
CA GLU A 106 -12.09 -7.95 -0.89
C GLU A 106 -12.10 -6.74 -1.85
N LEU A 107 -11.26 -6.82 -2.88
CA LEU A 107 -11.28 -5.91 -4.02
C LEU A 107 -12.58 -6.05 -4.83
N SER A 108 -13.11 -4.91 -5.26
CA SER A 108 -14.12 -4.85 -6.31
C SER A 108 -13.51 -5.20 -7.67
N ASP A 109 -14.34 -5.39 -8.70
CA ASP A 109 -13.84 -5.59 -10.06
C ASP A 109 -13.09 -4.37 -10.62
N ILE A 110 -13.45 -3.17 -10.16
CA ILE A 110 -12.69 -1.95 -10.43
C ILE A 110 -11.33 -2.03 -9.73
N GLY A 111 -11.27 -2.45 -8.45
CA GLY A 111 -10.02 -2.62 -7.72
C GLY A 111 -9.07 -3.63 -8.37
N LYS A 112 -9.60 -4.74 -8.89
CA LYS A 112 -8.83 -5.73 -9.68
C LYS A 112 -8.27 -5.11 -10.96
N THR A 113 -9.06 -4.28 -11.64
CA THR A 113 -8.62 -3.57 -12.86
C THR A 113 -7.50 -2.58 -12.54
N GLN A 114 -7.63 -1.81 -11.45
CA GLN A 114 -6.58 -0.89 -10.98
C GLN A 114 -5.27 -1.63 -10.67
N ALA A 115 -5.35 -2.77 -9.97
CA ALA A 115 -4.18 -3.60 -9.70
C ALA A 115 -3.53 -4.17 -10.97
N ALA A 116 -4.34 -4.51 -11.98
CA ALA A 116 -3.86 -4.96 -13.29
C ALA A 116 -3.21 -3.82 -14.10
N ASP A 117 -3.66 -2.59 -13.98
CA ASP A 117 -3.01 -1.44 -14.61
C ASP A 117 -1.64 -1.15 -13.98
N ALA A 118 -1.52 -1.28 -12.65
CA ALA A 118 -0.22 -1.25 -11.99
C ALA A 118 0.70 -2.39 -12.46
N ASN A 119 0.17 -3.60 -12.67
CA ASN A 119 0.94 -4.73 -13.25
C ASN A 119 1.50 -4.39 -14.64
N LYS A 120 0.69 -3.78 -15.51
CA LYS A 120 1.14 -3.35 -16.85
C LYS A 120 2.29 -2.35 -16.74
N MET A 121 2.18 -1.37 -15.85
CA MET A 121 3.25 -0.38 -15.61
C MET A 121 4.53 -1.05 -15.10
N TRP A 122 4.42 -1.97 -14.12
CA TRP A 122 5.57 -2.73 -13.63
C TRP A 122 6.25 -3.52 -14.74
N LYS A 123 5.49 -4.26 -15.55
CA LYS A 123 6.05 -5.02 -16.69
C LYS A 123 6.76 -4.10 -17.70
N ALA A 124 6.14 -2.97 -18.04
CA ALA A 124 6.72 -2.00 -18.97
C ALA A 124 8.03 -1.38 -18.44
N GLU A 125 8.06 -0.93 -17.19
CA GLU A 125 9.26 -0.30 -16.62
C GLU A 125 10.35 -1.32 -16.28
N ARG A 126 9.99 -2.57 -15.93
CA ARG A 126 10.94 -3.69 -15.81
C ARG A 126 11.64 -3.98 -17.13
N ALA A 127 10.92 -3.98 -18.24
CA ALA A 127 11.50 -4.10 -19.57
C ALA A 127 12.44 -2.91 -19.91
N ALA A 128 12.21 -1.74 -19.29
CA ALA A 128 13.06 -0.56 -19.41
C ALA A 128 14.20 -0.48 -18.35
N GLY A 129 14.45 -1.55 -17.61
CA GLY A 129 15.58 -1.64 -16.68
C GLY A 129 15.31 -1.17 -15.24
N MET A 130 14.04 -0.97 -14.87
CA MET A 130 13.65 -0.69 -13.47
C MET A 130 14.13 -1.80 -12.54
N PRO A 131 14.77 -1.52 -11.39
CA PRO A 131 15.12 -2.56 -10.41
C PRO A 131 13.88 -3.14 -9.71
N LEU A 132 13.96 -4.38 -9.25
CA LEU A 132 12.99 -4.90 -8.27
C LEU A 132 13.39 -4.46 -6.86
N PRO A 133 12.42 -4.20 -5.97
CA PRO A 133 12.68 -4.06 -4.54
C PRO A 133 13.44 -5.27 -3.96
N GLU A 134 14.34 -5.00 -3.02
CA GLU A 134 15.09 -6.03 -2.30
C GLU A 134 14.29 -6.64 -1.13
N ARG A 135 13.27 -5.91 -0.66
CA ARG A 135 12.39 -6.26 0.46
C ARG A 135 10.97 -5.91 0.08
N TRP A 136 10.04 -6.76 0.51
CA TRP A 136 8.64 -6.72 0.10
C TRP A 136 7.77 -6.90 1.33
N TYR A 137 6.91 -5.93 1.57
CA TYR A 137 6.01 -5.91 2.71
C TYR A 137 4.59 -5.66 2.23
N CYS A 138 3.62 -6.27 2.90
CA CYS A 138 2.21 -6.07 2.60
C CYS A 138 1.40 -5.94 3.89
N SER A 139 0.33 -5.16 3.81
CA SER A 139 -0.70 -5.10 4.84
C SER A 139 -1.39 -6.46 5.02
N PRO A 140 -1.86 -6.82 6.23
CA PRO A 140 -2.62 -8.04 6.46
C PRO A 140 -4.06 -7.99 5.93
N MET A 141 -4.50 -6.86 5.36
CA MET A 141 -5.84 -6.73 4.78
C MET A 141 -5.95 -7.48 3.45
N THR A 142 -7.05 -8.21 3.27
CA THR A 142 -7.34 -9.04 2.09
C THR A 142 -7.25 -8.24 0.79
N ARG A 143 -7.85 -7.03 0.75
CA ARG A 143 -7.73 -6.09 -0.37
C ARG A 143 -6.29 -5.73 -0.76
N ALA A 144 -5.40 -5.57 0.23
CA ALA A 144 -4.00 -5.23 -0.02
C ALA A 144 -3.23 -6.43 -0.57
N MET A 145 -3.44 -7.62 0.00
CA MET A 145 -2.83 -8.86 -0.50
C MET A 145 -3.33 -9.22 -1.91
N GLN A 146 -4.63 -9.09 -2.19
CA GLN A 146 -5.18 -9.27 -3.55
C GLN A 146 -4.56 -8.27 -4.54
N THR A 147 -4.41 -7.00 -4.14
CA THR A 147 -3.75 -5.99 -4.97
C THR A 147 -2.32 -6.42 -5.28
N ASN A 148 -1.56 -6.81 -4.26
CA ASN A 148 -0.16 -7.25 -4.42
C ASN A 148 -0.05 -8.43 -5.39
N VAL A 149 -0.88 -9.47 -5.21
CA VAL A 149 -0.89 -10.65 -6.08
C VAL A 149 -1.12 -10.26 -7.54
N ILE A 150 -2.14 -9.44 -7.82
CA ILE A 150 -2.46 -9.03 -9.18
C ILE A 150 -1.36 -8.11 -9.74
N THR A 151 -0.88 -7.15 -8.97
CA THR A 151 0.15 -6.20 -9.39
C THR A 151 1.47 -6.88 -9.72
N PHE A 152 1.86 -7.93 -9.00
CA PHE A 152 3.17 -8.57 -9.18
C PHE A 152 3.13 -9.91 -9.93
N ASP A 153 1.96 -10.35 -10.41
CA ASP A 153 1.82 -11.53 -11.27
C ASP A 153 2.70 -11.43 -12.53
N GLY A 154 3.64 -12.36 -12.67
CA GLY A 154 4.64 -12.40 -13.73
C GLY A 154 5.64 -11.23 -13.73
N VAL A 155 5.73 -10.45 -12.63
CA VAL A 155 6.73 -9.39 -12.44
C VAL A 155 7.88 -9.86 -11.55
N SER A 156 7.55 -10.60 -10.48
CA SER A 156 8.49 -10.99 -9.44
C SER A 156 7.99 -12.24 -8.72
N ASP A 157 8.90 -13.19 -8.47
CA ASP A 157 8.65 -14.35 -7.59
C ASP A 157 9.14 -14.08 -6.15
N MET A 158 9.41 -12.82 -5.82
CA MET A 158 9.95 -12.44 -4.51
C MET A 158 8.94 -12.68 -3.40
N ARG A 159 9.49 -13.12 -2.27
CA ARG A 159 8.78 -13.44 -1.05
C ARG A 159 8.32 -12.16 -0.35
N VAL A 160 7.01 -12.01 -0.21
CA VAL A 160 6.37 -10.87 0.46
C VAL A 160 6.05 -11.23 1.90
N VAL A 161 6.42 -10.35 2.84
CA VAL A 161 6.12 -10.53 4.26
C VAL A 161 4.92 -9.67 4.63
N VAL A 162 3.90 -10.30 5.20
CA VAL A 162 2.76 -9.62 5.82
C VAL A 162 3.20 -9.06 7.16
N LEU A 163 3.10 -7.74 7.32
CA LEU A 163 3.43 -7.02 8.55
C LEU A 163 2.17 -6.37 9.10
N GLU A 164 1.84 -6.64 10.36
CA GLU A 164 0.67 -6.07 11.05
C GLU A 164 0.70 -4.55 11.03
N ASN A 165 1.88 -3.94 11.22
CA ASN A 165 2.06 -2.48 11.22
C ASN A 165 1.95 -1.82 9.83
N CYS A 166 1.74 -2.58 8.76
CA CYS A 166 1.38 -2.05 7.45
C CYS A 166 -0.14 -1.97 7.23
N ARG A 167 -0.96 -2.22 8.27
CA ARG A 167 -2.41 -2.10 8.21
C ARG A 167 -2.90 -0.66 8.06
N GLU A 168 -4.14 -0.52 7.59
CA GLU A 168 -4.88 0.76 7.61
C GLU A 168 -5.19 1.18 9.05
N GLU A 169 -5.46 2.47 9.27
CA GLU A 169 -5.89 3.01 10.58
C GLU A 169 -7.04 2.16 11.12
N TYR A 170 -6.91 1.68 12.35
CA TYR A 170 -7.87 0.75 12.95
C TYR A 170 -8.78 1.46 13.95
N GLY A 171 -10.01 0.95 14.05
CA GLY A 171 -11.02 1.42 14.99
C GLY A 171 -12.43 0.97 14.61
N TRP A 172 -13.43 1.72 15.07
CA TRP A 172 -14.87 1.57 14.87
C TRP A 172 -15.39 1.18 13.46
N HIS A 173 -14.60 1.34 12.38
CA HIS A 173 -14.95 0.80 11.07
C HIS A 173 -14.72 -0.72 10.99
N THR A 174 -15.77 -1.47 10.66
CA THR A 174 -15.75 -2.94 10.57
C THR A 174 -14.82 -3.46 9.47
N CYS A 175 -14.64 -2.69 8.39
CA CYS A 175 -13.74 -3.02 7.29
C CYS A 175 -12.24 -3.01 7.69
N ASN A 176 -11.93 -2.45 8.86
CA ASN A 176 -10.57 -2.35 9.38
C ASN A 176 -10.22 -3.46 10.37
N LYS A 177 -11.14 -4.42 10.59
CA LYS A 177 -10.86 -5.66 11.30
C LYS A 177 -10.25 -6.65 10.32
N ARG A 178 -8.99 -7.07 10.51
CA ARG A 178 -8.36 -8.07 9.63
C ARG A 178 -8.90 -9.47 9.87
N ASN A 179 -8.77 -10.32 8.85
CA ASN A 179 -9.00 -11.76 9.01
C ASN A 179 -7.95 -12.44 9.90
N THR A 180 -8.24 -13.68 10.31
CA THR A 180 -7.34 -14.42 11.19
C THR A 180 -6.04 -14.81 10.49
N ARG A 181 -4.99 -15.06 11.27
CA ARG A 181 -3.72 -15.59 10.78
C ARG A 181 -3.91 -16.87 9.97
N THR A 182 -4.80 -17.77 10.40
CA THR A 182 -5.09 -19.01 9.68
C THR A 182 -5.75 -18.74 8.32
N TYR A 183 -6.67 -17.77 8.24
CA TYR A 183 -7.23 -17.34 6.96
C TYR A 183 -6.13 -16.84 6.02
N ILE A 184 -5.28 -15.90 6.48
CA ILE A 184 -4.21 -15.33 5.64
C ILE A 184 -3.29 -16.43 5.10
N ARG A 185 -2.85 -17.36 5.96
CA ARG A 185 -2.00 -18.49 5.56
C ARG A 185 -2.66 -19.40 4.52
N THR A 186 -3.98 -19.56 4.59
CA THR A 186 -4.74 -20.46 3.71
C THR A 186 -5.08 -19.80 2.38
N ALA A 187 -5.54 -18.55 2.41
CA ALA A 187 -5.94 -17.79 1.23
C ALA A 187 -4.73 -17.26 0.43
N PHE A 188 -3.62 -16.97 1.12
CA PHE A 188 -2.43 -16.37 0.53
C PHE A 188 -1.16 -17.17 0.90
N PRO A 189 -1.07 -18.47 0.55
CA PRO A 189 0.02 -19.35 0.94
C PRO A 189 1.40 -18.93 0.38
N GLN A 190 1.43 -18.04 -0.61
CA GLN A 190 2.64 -17.46 -1.19
C GLN A 190 3.27 -16.36 -0.33
N PHE A 191 2.56 -15.85 0.69
CA PHE A 191 3.06 -14.83 1.60
C PHE A 191 3.66 -15.48 2.84
N GLU A 192 4.71 -14.84 3.37
CA GLU A 192 5.16 -15.09 4.73
C GLU A 192 4.42 -14.17 5.69
N ILE A 193 4.15 -14.66 6.89
CA ILE A 193 3.53 -13.87 7.95
C ILE A 193 4.60 -13.65 9.02
N GLU A 194 4.76 -12.41 9.47
CA GLU A 194 5.79 -12.06 10.45
C GLU A 194 5.74 -12.89 11.74
N ASP A 195 6.88 -12.96 12.40
CA ASP A 195 6.98 -13.59 13.71
C ASP A 195 6.17 -12.81 14.75
N GLY A 196 5.42 -13.53 15.58
CA GLY A 196 4.58 -12.93 16.62
C GLY A 196 3.20 -12.46 16.14
N PHE A 197 2.86 -12.63 14.86
CA PHE A 197 1.52 -12.33 14.35
C PHE A 197 0.44 -13.18 15.06
N THR A 198 -0.53 -12.52 15.68
CA THR A 198 -1.58 -13.16 16.50
C THR A 198 -2.65 -13.81 15.62
N GLU A 199 -3.33 -14.85 16.14
CA GLU A 199 -4.38 -15.53 15.37
C GLU A 199 -5.53 -14.58 15.05
N ASP A 200 -6.14 -14.00 16.08
CA ASP A 200 -7.21 -13.02 15.95
C ASP A 200 -6.66 -11.58 15.86
N ASP A 201 -7.49 -10.65 15.41
CA ASP A 201 -7.18 -9.23 15.40
C ASP A 201 -7.32 -8.63 16.81
N GLU A 202 -6.21 -8.58 17.55
CA GLU A 202 -6.16 -8.03 18.92
C GLU A 202 -6.05 -6.50 18.96
N LEU A 203 -5.77 -5.86 17.81
CA LEU A 203 -5.62 -4.40 17.71
C LEU A 203 -6.91 -3.70 17.31
N TRP A 204 -7.83 -4.41 16.66
CA TRP A 204 -9.13 -3.87 16.32
C TRP A 204 -10.08 -3.90 17.52
N GLU A 205 -10.60 -2.72 17.85
CA GLU A 205 -11.59 -2.54 18.91
C GLU A 205 -12.83 -1.84 18.33
N ALA A 206 -14.02 -2.37 18.62
CA ALA A 206 -15.28 -1.87 18.06
C ALA A 206 -15.66 -0.46 18.56
N GLU A 207 -15.19 -0.08 19.75
CA GLU A 207 -15.60 1.14 20.46
C GLU A 207 -14.47 2.19 20.58
N SER A 208 -13.30 1.93 19.99
CA SER A 208 -12.18 2.87 20.03
C SER A 208 -11.66 3.16 18.63
N GLN A 209 -11.15 4.36 18.43
CA GLN A 209 -10.35 4.72 17.27
C GLN A 209 -8.89 4.77 17.73
N GLU A 210 -7.96 4.38 16.87
CA GLU A 210 -6.55 4.69 17.10
C GLU A 210 -6.44 6.19 17.45
N ASN A 211 -5.90 6.48 18.63
CA ASN A 211 -5.72 7.87 19.04
C ASN A 211 -4.87 8.57 17.98
N GLN A 212 -5.43 9.61 17.35
CA GLN A 212 -4.81 10.50 16.34
C GLN A 212 -3.64 11.33 16.91
N GLY A 213 -2.91 10.80 17.91
CA GLY A 213 -1.53 11.20 18.18
C GLY A 213 -0.63 10.75 17.03
N PRO A 214 0.65 11.19 16.99
CA PRO A 214 1.55 10.78 15.91
C PRO A 214 1.57 9.25 15.86
N CYS A 215 1.08 8.68 14.75
CA CYS A 215 1.03 7.25 14.50
C CYS A 215 2.34 6.66 15.01
N ARG A 216 2.26 5.80 16.03
CA ARG A 216 3.47 5.21 16.64
C ARG A 216 4.11 4.15 15.74
N GLY A 217 3.54 3.93 14.55
CA GLY A 217 4.12 3.19 13.44
C GLY A 217 4.48 4.12 12.25
N PRO A 218 5.58 3.85 11.53
CA PRO A 218 6.11 4.72 10.48
C PRO A 218 5.30 4.78 9.17
N CYS A 219 4.13 4.12 9.08
CA CYS A 219 3.51 3.83 7.77
C CYS A 219 2.29 4.68 7.39
N ALA A 220 1.58 5.32 8.34
CA ALA A 220 0.27 5.92 8.05
C ALA A 220 0.27 7.41 7.63
N HIS A 221 1.38 8.14 7.81
CA HIS A 221 1.41 9.60 7.57
C HIS A 221 1.81 10.04 6.15
N CYS A 222 1.94 9.13 5.17
CA CYS A 222 2.48 9.49 3.87
C CYS A 222 1.46 9.66 2.74
N PHE A 223 0.17 9.30 2.92
CA PHE A 223 -0.78 9.30 1.81
C PHE A 223 -2.18 9.68 2.27
N GLY A 224 -2.44 11.00 2.32
CA GLY A 224 -3.75 11.64 2.33
C GLY A 224 -3.75 12.75 1.30
#